data_AF-A0A9W9ZRU4-F1
#
_entry.id   AF-A0A9W9ZRU4-F1
#
_cell.length_a   1.000
_cell.length_b   1.000
_cell.length_c   1.000
_cell.angle_alpha   90.00
_cell.angle_beta   90.00
_cell.angle_gamma   90.00
#
_symmetry.space_group_name_H-M   'P 1'
#
loop_
_entity.id
_entity.type
_entity.pdbx_description
1 polymer ?
#
loop_
_entity_poly.entity_id
_entity_poly.type
_entity_poly.pdbx_seq_one_letter_code
_entity_poly.pdbx_strand_id
1 'polypeptide(L)'
;MVPRSQCKLEIRSIEIGQNLITYTCSLPVPSRLALGVEDRRIPDGGFSASSFWDRNHGPKRARLNIPKQGRLTGAWSARANNRAQWLLIDITKPARVVGFAVQGRQDHSQWVTSLRISYSKNGINFRYYTERRRPKVR
;
A
#
# COMPACT_ATOMS: atom_id res chain seq x y z
N MET A 1 16.00 -11.67 24.56
CA MET A 1 14.75 -11.68 23.78
C MET A 1 14.61 -10.30 23.14
N VAL A 2 14.92 -10.15 21.85
CA VAL A 2 15.00 -8.83 21.18
C VAL A 2 13.62 -8.42 20.67
N PRO A 3 13.11 -7.21 20.98
CA PRO A 3 11.85 -6.74 20.43
C PRO A 3 12.02 -6.49 18.92
N ARG A 4 11.31 -7.26 18.09
CA ARG A 4 11.33 -7.11 16.63
C ARG A 4 10.81 -5.73 16.27
N SER A 5 11.66 -4.92 15.66
CA SER A 5 11.34 -3.59 15.14
C SER A 5 10.43 -3.73 13.92
N GLN A 6 9.11 -3.69 14.13
CA GLN A 6 8.12 -3.76 13.05
C GLN A 6 7.92 -2.36 12.45
N CYS A 7 8.58 -2.09 11.32
CA CYS A 7 8.18 -0.96 10.49
C CYS A 7 6.83 -1.29 9.83
N LYS A 8 5.79 -0.52 10.14
CA LYS A 8 4.44 -0.63 9.57
C LYS A 8 4.16 0.59 8.71
N LEU A 9 3.75 0.37 7.46
CA LEU A 9 3.33 1.40 6.51
C LEU A 9 1.82 1.28 6.33
N GLU A 10 1.09 2.33 6.64
CA GLU A 10 -0.36 2.37 6.48
C GLU A 10 -0.70 3.12 5.18
N ILE A 11 -1.23 2.40 4.19
CA ILE A 11 -1.62 2.93 2.89
C ILE A 11 -3.13 3.13 2.91
N ARG A 12 -3.57 4.36 3.16
CA ARG A 12 -4.97 4.72 2.97
C ARG A 12 -5.11 5.44 1.63
N SER A 13 -5.20 4.68 0.51
CA SER A 13 -5.94 5.00 -0.74
C SER A 13 -5.18 5.84 -1.88
N ILE A 14 -5.44 5.82 -3.23
CA ILE A 14 -4.76 6.56 -4.39
C ILE A 14 -5.48 6.77 -5.76
N GLU A 15 -5.09 7.83 -6.55
CA GLU A 15 -5.04 7.90 -8.06
C GLU A 15 -3.81 8.58 -8.80
N ILE A 16 -3.73 8.43 -10.16
CA ILE A 16 -2.57 8.55 -11.12
C ILE A 16 -2.78 9.64 -12.22
N GLY A 17 -1.68 10.22 -12.76
CA GLY A 17 -1.62 10.93 -14.05
C GLY A 17 -0.53 10.37 -14.98
N GLN A 18 -0.78 10.31 -16.29
CA GLN A 18 0.02 9.63 -17.31
C GLN A 18 1.26 10.43 -17.78
N ASN A 19 2.36 9.74 -18.08
CA ASN A 19 3.21 9.95 -19.28
C ASN A 19 4.27 8.83 -19.37
N LEU A 20 4.34 8.17 -20.52
CA LEU A 20 5.23 7.05 -20.84
C LEU A 20 6.48 7.60 -21.54
N ILE A 21 7.69 7.30 -21.06
CA ILE A 21 8.95 7.47 -21.80
C ILE A 21 9.74 6.17 -21.65
N THR A 22 10.08 5.53 -22.78
CA THR A 22 10.91 4.31 -22.87
C THR A 22 12.40 4.63 -22.74
N TYR A 23 13.10 3.69 -22.08
CA TYR A 23 14.47 3.76 -21.58
C TYR A 23 15.54 3.50 -22.66
N THR A 24 16.73 4.11 -22.53
CA THR A 24 18.03 3.42 -22.71
C THR A 24 19.14 4.12 -21.90
N CYS A 25 20.22 3.36 -21.68
CA CYS A 25 21.59 3.76 -21.33
C CYS A 25 22.06 3.49 -19.88
N SER A 26 23.17 2.75 -19.81
CA SER A 26 23.89 2.21 -18.65
C SER A 26 24.21 3.23 -17.56
N LEU A 27 23.78 3.01 -16.30
CA LEU A 27 24.26 3.59 -15.03
C LEU A 27 23.53 2.90 -13.82
N PRO A 28 24.01 3.00 -12.55
CA PRO A 28 23.96 1.95 -11.53
C PRO A 28 22.54 1.62 -11.03
N VAL A 29 22.37 0.37 -10.57
CA VAL A 29 21.13 -0.22 -9.99
C VAL A 29 20.22 0.86 -9.40
N PRO A 30 18.98 1.03 -9.90
CA PRO A 30 18.12 2.11 -9.43
C PRO A 30 17.90 1.97 -7.92
N SER A 31 18.17 3.04 -7.18
CA SER A 31 18.04 3.15 -5.71
C SER A 31 16.59 3.02 -5.20
N ARG A 32 15.68 2.54 -6.04
CA ARG A 32 14.23 2.42 -5.81
C ARG A 32 13.80 0.98 -6.14
N LEU A 33 14.06 0.08 -5.21
CA LEU A 33 13.60 -1.30 -5.28
C LEU A 33 12.19 -1.41 -4.66
N ALA A 34 11.33 -2.20 -5.31
CA ALA A 34 10.04 -2.55 -4.74
C ALA A 34 10.24 -3.33 -3.43
N LEU A 35 9.46 -3.00 -2.40
CA LEU A 35 9.53 -3.65 -1.09
C LEU A 35 8.80 -5.00 -1.03
N GLY A 36 8.21 -5.44 -2.14
CA GLY A 36 7.67 -6.79 -2.26
C GLY A 36 6.18 -6.95 -1.96
N VAL A 37 5.41 -5.88 -2.12
CA VAL A 37 3.94 -5.93 -2.08
C VAL A 37 3.40 -6.75 -3.25
N GLU A 38 3.87 -6.49 -4.47
CA GLU A 38 3.42 -7.15 -5.70
C GLU A 38 3.93 -8.60 -5.81
N ASP A 39 5.24 -8.79 -5.66
CA ASP A 39 5.94 -10.07 -5.86
C ASP A 39 5.82 -11.07 -4.70
N ARG A 40 4.98 -10.77 -3.69
CA ARG A 40 4.71 -11.61 -2.51
C ARG A 40 5.86 -11.83 -1.54
N ARG A 41 6.96 -11.08 -1.61
CA ARG A 41 7.98 -11.10 -0.55
C ARG A 41 7.45 -10.60 0.80
N ILE A 42 6.46 -9.69 0.79
CA ILE A 42 5.66 -9.40 1.97
C ILE A 42 4.58 -10.49 2.08
N PRO A 43 4.53 -11.27 3.17
CA PRO A 43 3.56 -12.36 3.33
C PRO A 43 2.13 -11.84 3.52
N ASP A 44 1.13 -12.67 3.24
CA ASP A 44 -0.29 -12.29 3.39
C ASP A 44 -0.65 -11.84 4.81
N GLY A 45 -0.02 -12.42 5.83
CA GLY A 45 -0.18 -12.02 7.24
C GLY A 45 0.36 -10.62 7.57
N GLY A 46 1.15 -10.02 6.67
CA GLY A 46 1.61 -8.64 6.79
C GLY A 46 0.56 -7.60 6.41
N PHE A 47 -0.61 -8.01 5.91
CA PHE A 47 -1.68 -7.10 5.49
C PHE A 47 -2.80 -7.10 6.53
N SER A 48 -3.24 -5.91 6.94
CA SER A 48 -4.36 -5.71 7.85
C SER A 48 -5.19 -4.52 7.38
N ALA A 49 -6.46 -4.44 7.76
CA ALA A 49 -7.33 -3.32 7.41
C ALA A 49 -8.35 -3.05 8.51
N SER A 50 -8.91 -1.84 8.52
CA SER A 50 -10.06 -1.50 9.40
C SER A 50 -11.26 -2.41 9.15
N SER A 51 -11.52 -2.69 7.88
CA SER A 51 -12.66 -3.48 7.43
C SER A 51 -12.42 -3.98 6.01
N PHE A 52 -13.25 -4.92 5.57
CA PHE A 52 -13.32 -5.36 4.18
C PHE A 52 -14.77 -5.72 3.84
N TRP A 53 -15.17 -5.51 2.59
CA TRP A 53 -16.54 -5.71 2.11
C TRP A 53 -17.07 -7.12 2.39
N ASP A 54 -16.29 -8.13 2.02
CA ASP A 54 -16.52 -9.54 2.31
C ASP A 54 -15.18 -10.31 2.28
N ARG A 55 -15.23 -11.62 2.51
CA ARG A 55 -14.04 -12.49 2.46
C ARG A 55 -13.25 -12.44 1.15
N ASN A 56 -13.86 -11.98 0.06
CA ASN A 56 -13.24 -11.91 -1.26
C ASN A 56 -12.44 -10.62 -1.49
N HIS A 57 -12.68 -9.59 -0.66
CA HIS A 57 -12.03 -8.26 -0.71
C HIS A 57 -11.05 -8.04 0.44
N GLY A 58 -10.54 -9.12 1.03
CA GLY A 58 -9.64 -9.03 2.20
C GLY A 58 -8.36 -8.23 1.93
N PRO A 59 -7.66 -7.79 2.99
CA PRO A 59 -6.52 -6.86 2.88
C PRO A 59 -5.35 -7.40 2.03
N LYS A 60 -5.15 -8.72 2.00
CA LYS A 60 -4.17 -9.37 1.12
C LYS A 60 -4.43 -9.17 -0.38
N ARG A 61 -5.64 -8.73 -0.75
CA ARG A 61 -6.02 -8.37 -2.11
C ARG A 61 -5.59 -6.94 -2.48
N ALA A 62 -4.89 -6.22 -1.60
CA ALA A 62 -4.36 -4.88 -1.89
C ALA A 62 -3.01 -4.89 -2.64
N ARG A 63 -2.51 -6.06 -3.07
CA ARG A 63 -1.27 -6.13 -3.84
C ARG A 63 -1.45 -5.47 -5.20
N LEU A 64 -0.39 -4.83 -5.68
CA LEU A 64 -0.38 -4.27 -7.03
C LEU A 64 -0.57 -5.40 -8.06
N ASN A 65 -1.25 -5.08 -9.17
CA ASN A 65 -1.49 -5.97 -10.31
C ASN A 65 -2.14 -7.31 -9.95
N ILE A 66 -2.90 -7.38 -8.86
CA ILE A 66 -3.59 -8.61 -8.47
C ILE A 66 -4.88 -8.81 -9.27
N PRO A 67 -4.98 -9.87 -10.11
CA PRO A 67 -6.16 -10.08 -10.92
C PRO A 67 -7.27 -10.75 -10.11
N LYS A 68 -8.52 -10.61 -10.54
CA LYS A 68 -9.64 -11.42 -10.05
C LYS A 68 -9.31 -12.92 -10.22
N GLN A 69 -9.59 -13.72 -9.17
CA GLN A 69 -9.32 -15.17 -9.14
C GLN A 69 -10.55 -15.90 -8.59
N GLY A 70 -11.38 -16.43 -9.49
CA GLY A 70 -12.68 -17.01 -9.12
C GLY A 70 -13.56 -15.97 -8.41
N ARG A 71 -13.86 -16.20 -7.13
CA ARG A 71 -14.62 -15.28 -6.28
C ARG A 71 -13.77 -14.15 -5.70
N LEU A 72 -12.45 -14.33 -5.58
CA LEU A 72 -11.53 -13.33 -5.02
C LEU A 72 -11.39 -12.16 -5.98
N THR A 73 -11.60 -10.94 -5.49
CA THR A 73 -11.67 -9.74 -6.34
C THR A 73 -10.30 -9.09 -6.52
N GLY A 74 -10.10 -8.30 -7.57
CA GLY A 74 -8.80 -7.70 -7.91
C GLY A 74 -8.33 -6.57 -6.99
N ALA A 75 -8.90 -6.41 -5.79
CA ALA A 75 -8.55 -5.36 -4.86
C ALA A 75 -9.00 -5.67 -3.42
N TRP A 76 -8.40 -4.99 -2.45
CA TRP A 76 -9.05 -4.75 -1.16
C TRP A 76 -10.14 -3.69 -1.33
N SER A 77 -11.26 -3.85 -0.63
CA SER A 77 -12.30 -2.83 -0.55
C SER A 77 -12.85 -2.80 0.85
N ALA A 78 -12.86 -1.62 1.47
CA ALA A 78 -13.43 -1.44 2.80
C ALA A 78 -14.94 -1.71 2.81
N ARG A 79 -15.46 -2.08 3.98
CA ARG A 79 -16.91 -2.34 4.13
C ARG A 79 -17.75 -1.07 4.08
N ALA A 80 -17.21 0.03 4.62
CA ALA A 80 -17.86 1.34 4.62
C ALA A 80 -17.07 2.32 3.78
N ASN A 81 -17.76 3.18 3.03
CA ASN A 81 -17.15 4.26 2.28
C ASN A 81 -17.07 5.54 3.14
N ASN A 82 -16.04 5.63 3.99
CA ASN A 82 -15.79 6.80 4.82
C ASN A 82 -14.29 7.05 5.03
N ARG A 83 -13.96 8.21 5.60
CA ARG A 83 -12.56 8.65 5.81
C ARG A 83 -11.83 7.91 6.93
N ALA A 84 -12.51 7.04 7.69
CA ALA A 84 -11.94 6.32 8.82
C ALA A 84 -11.34 4.95 8.43
N GLN A 85 -11.38 4.56 7.15
CA GLN A 85 -10.88 3.27 6.68
C GLN A 85 -9.37 3.22 6.46
N TRP A 86 -8.74 2.10 6.81
CA TRP A 86 -7.32 1.85 6.56
C TRP A 86 -6.99 0.50 5.96
N LEU A 87 -5.84 0.48 5.29
CA LEU A 87 -5.03 -0.68 5.02
C LEU A 87 -3.62 -0.46 5.62
N LEU A 88 -3.14 -1.45 6.36
CA LEU A 88 -1.83 -1.51 6.98
C LEU A 88 -1.01 -2.63 6.33
N ILE A 89 0.25 -2.33 6.04
CA ILE A 89 1.23 -3.25 5.48
C ILE A 89 2.45 -3.26 6.40
N ASP A 90 2.73 -4.41 7.00
CA ASP A 90 3.97 -4.68 7.72
C ASP A 90 5.07 -5.00 6.71
N ILE A 91 6.08 -4.13 6.63
CA ILE A 91 7.19 -4.29 5.68
C ILE A 91 8.25 -5.28 6.17
N THR A 92 8.02 -5.98 7.30
CA THR A 92 8.82 -7.06 7.93
C THR A 92 10.25 -6.69 8.35
N LYS A 93 10.92 -5.83 7.59
CA LYS A 93 12.27 -5.31 7.81
C LYS A 93 12.24 -3.79 7.74
N PRO A 94 12.99 -3.09 8.59
CA PRO A 94 13.17 -1.65 8.46
C PRO A 94 13.71 -1.30 7.07
N ALA A 95 12.99 -0.44 6.36
CA ALA A 95 13.40 0.07 5.06
C ALA A 95 13.10 1.56 4.95
N ARG A 96 13.91 2.27 4.16
CA ARG A 96 13.63 3.66 3.80
C ARG A 96 12.63 3.67 2.65
N VAL A 97 11.37 3.99 2.96
CA VAL A 97 10.31 4.14 1.96
C VAL A 97 10.45 5.51 1.30
N VAL A 98 10.73 5.52 0.00
CA VAL A 98 10.92 6.75 -0.80
C VAL A 98 9.73 7.08 -1.71
N GLY A 99 8.74 6.19 -1.76
CA GLY A 99 7.55 6.33 -2.58
C GLY A 99 6.63 5.14 -2.41
N PHE A 100 5.46 5.21 -3.03
CA PHE A 100 4.44 4.17 -3.03
C PHE A 100 3.72 4.15 -4.37
N ALA A 101 3.29 2.95 -4.77
CA ALA A 101 2.54 2.68 -6.00
C ALA A 101 1.27 1.92 -5.63
N VAL A 102 0.29 2.02 -6.53
CA VAL A 102 -1.12 2.03 -6.12
C VAL A 102 -2.02 2.18 -7.31
N GLN A 103 -3.18 1.56 -7.18
CA GLN A 103 -3.97 1.14 -8.31
C GLN A 103 -5.42 1.01 -7.89
N GLY A 104 -6.32 1.31 -8.81
CA GLY A 104 -7.73 0.97 -8.68
C GLY A 104 -7.95 -0.54 -8.81
N ARG A 105 -9.22 -0.94 -8.71
CA ARG A 105 -9.61 -2.33 -8.88
C ARG A 105 -9.54 -2.72 -10.35
N GLN A 106 -8.98 -3.89 -10.63
CA GLN A 106 -8.80 -4.37 -12.01
C GLN A 106 -10.12 -4.73 -12.70
N ASP A 107 -11.11 -5.23 -11.96
CA ASP A 107 -12.37 -5.77 -12.49
C ASP A 107 -13.59 -4.86 -12.29
N HIS A 108 -13.40 -3.62 -11.82
CA HIS A 108 -14.47 -2.63 -11.67
C HIS A 108 -13.92 -1.21 -11.68
N SER A 109 -14.70 -0.24 -12.16
CA SER A 109 -14.38 1.20 -12.12
C SER A 109 -14.46 1.77 -10.70
N GLN A 110 -13.53 1.34 -9.85
CA GLN A 110 -13.41 1.75 -8.46
C GLN A 110 -11.95 2.04 -8.18
N TRP A 111 -11.71 3.24 -7.67
CA TRP A 111 -10.40 3.73 -7.31
C TRP A 111 -10.60 4.72 -6.17
N VAL A 112 -9.49 5.26 -5.70
CA VAL A 112 -9.50 6.25 -4.64
C VAL A 112 -9.04 7.56 -5.23
N THR A 113 -9.58 8.67 -4.77
CA THR A 113 -9.13 9.99 -5.22
C THR A 113 -8.25 10.72 -4.21
N SER A 114 -8.31 10.39 -2.91
CA SER A 114 -7.46 11.05 -1.91
C SER A 114 -7.00 10.15 -0.77
N LEU A 115 -5.86 10.51 -0.15
CA LEU A 115 -5.13 9.64 0.75
C LEU A 115 -4.35 10.34 1.85
N ARG A 116 -4.11 9.65 2.97
CA ARG A 116 -3.10 10.03 3.98
C ARG A 116 -2.23 8.84 4.33
N ILE A 117 -0.93 9.10 4.52
CA ILE A 117 0.03 8.08 4.91
C ILE A 117 0.46 8.30 6.34
N SER A 118 0.44 7.22 7.10
CA SER A 118 1.04 7.11 8.42
C SER A 118 2.07 5.99 8.42
N TYR A 119 3.09 6.15 9.24
CA TYR A 119 4.12 5.13 9.42
C TYR A 119 4.45 4.96 10.90
N SER A 120 4.91 3.76 11.25
CA SER A 120 5.32 3.40 12.60
C SER A 120 6.52 2.46 12.59
N LYS A 121 7.35 2.51 13.65
CA LYS A 121 8.46 1.57 13.88
C LYS A 121 8.12 0.47 14.90
N ASN A 122 7.04 0.64 15.65
CA ASN A 122 6.58 -0.29 16.69
C ASN A 122 5.15 -0.80 16.42
N GLY A 123 4.48 -0.22 15.42
CA GLY A 123 3.12 -0.58 15.06
C GLY A 123 2.04 -0.20 16.05
N ILE A 124 2.37 0.67 17.00
CA ILE A 124 1.46 1.20 18.01
C ILE A 124 1.34 2.72 17.81
N ASN A 125 2.50 3.39 17.72
CA ASN A 125 2.57 4.84 17.57
C ASN A 125 2.78 5.19 16.10
N PHE A 126 1.75 5.73 15.47
CA PHE A 126 1.78 6.16 14.08
C PHE A 126 2.00 7.66 13.96
N ARG A 127 2.78 8.08 12.97
CA ARG A 127 2.99 9.48 12.61
C ARG A 127 2.58 9.69 11.17
N TYR A 128 1.86 10.78 10.90
CA TYR A 128 1.54 11.17 9.54
C TYR A 128 2.82 11.56 8.80
N TYR A 129 2.91 11.13 7.54
CA TYR A 129 3.85 11.71 6.61
C TYR A 129 3.45 13.16 6.34
N THR A 130 4.40 14.07 6.58
CA THR A 130 4.22 15.49 6.35
C THR A 130 5.20 15.95 5.27
N GLU A 131 4.70 16.76 4.36
CA GLU A 131 5.52 17.48 3.38
C GLU A 131 5.40 18.96 3.70
N ARG A 132 6.52 19.68 3.75
CA ARG A 132 6.54 21.11 4.15
C ARG A 132 5.79 21.37 5.48
N ARG A 133 5.93 20.46 6.45
CA ARG A 133 5.30 20.49 7.79
C ARG A 133 3.77 20.37 7.83
N ARG A 134 3.09 20.03 6.72
CA ARG A 134 1.65 19.73 6.69
C ARG A 134 1.42 18.26 6.31
N PRO A 135 0.40 17.58 6.87
CA PRO A 135 0.02 16.25 6.40
C PRO A 135 -0.25 16.30 4.90
N LYS A 136 0.50 15.51 4.12
CA LYS A 136 0.31 15.47 2.67
C LYS A 136 -0.94 14.67 2.37
N VAL A 137 -1.94 15.33 1.80
CA VAL A 137 -3.09 14.70 1.15
C VAL A 137 -2.78 14.70 -0.33
N ARG A 138 -2.70 13.52 -0.93
CA ARG A 138 -2.64 13.34 -2.38
C ARG A 138 -3.98 12.84 -2.85
#